data_AF-A0A1P8JTS5-F1
#
_entry.id   AF-A0A1P8JTS5-F1
#
_cell.length_a   1.000
_cell.length_b   1.000
_cell.length_c   1.000
_cell.angle_alpha   90.00
_cell.angle_beta   90.00
_cell.angle_gamma   90.00
#
_symmetry.space_group_name_H-M   'P 1'
#
loop_
_entity.id
_entity.type
_entity.pdbx_description
1 polymer ?
#
loop_
_entity_poly.entity_id
_entity_poly.type
_entity_poly.pdbx_seq_one_letter_code
_entity_poly.pdbx_strand_id
1 'polypeptide(L)' 'MKKQKAIELLGGVHATAKAVGVTYQAVKKWPEELTDRIEDRIWAVMARKHLPRKLRLELTADARQEA' A
#
# COMPACT_ATOMS: atom_id res chain seq x y z
N MET A 1 -8.90 -0.44 -8.54
CA MET A 1 -8.49 1.00 -8.49
C MET A 1 -7.71 1.39 -9.75
N LYS A 2 -7.80 2.64 -10.21
CA LYS A 2 -6.96 3.15 -11.33
C LYS A 2 -5.52 3.44 -10.89
N LYS A 3 -4.55 3.10 -11.73
CA LYS A 3 -3.11 3.29 -11.51
C LYS A 3 -2.75 4.73 -11.17
N GLN A 4 -3.27 5.69 -11.93
CA GLN A 4 -2.98 7.10 -11.73
C GLN A 4 -3.41 7.56 -10.32
N LYS A 5 -4.57 7.10 -9.85
CA LYS A 5 -5.06 7.39 -8.50
C LYS A 5 -4.13 6.85 -7.41
N ALA A 6 -3.62 5.64 -7.57
CA ALA A 6 -2.68 5.04 -6.62
C ALA A 6 -1.37 5.83 -6.56
N ILE A 7 -0.87 6.27 -7.71
CA ILE A 7 0.36 7.08 -7.82
C ILE A 7 0.17 8.43 -7.13
N GLU A 8 -0.98 9.09 -7.33
CA GLU A 8 -1.31 10.36 -6.68
C GLU A 8 -1.39 10.23 -5.15
N LEU A 9 -2.09 9.20 -4.65
CA LEU A 9 -2.22 8.94 -3.21
C LEU A 9 -0.87 8.80 -2.51
N LEU A 10 0.09 8.18 -3.18
CA LEU A 10 1.42 7.93 -2.63
C LEU A 10 2.44 9.02 -2.95
N GLY A 11 2.06 10.07 -3.69
CA GLY A 11 2.91 11.23 -3.97
C GLY A 11 3.86 11.04 -5.15
N GLY A 12 3.46 10.27 -6.15
CA GLY A 12 4.20 10.09 -7.41
C GLY A 12 4.84 8.70 -7.56
N VAL A 13 5.40 8.45 -8.75
CA VAL A 13 5.90 7.11 -9.15
C VAL A 13 7.04 6.62 -8.25
N HIS A 14 8.00 7.50 -7.93
CA HIS A 14 9.14 7.13 -7.09
C HIS A 14 8.74 6.87 -5.64
N ALA A 15 7.85 7.70 -5.09
CA ALA A 15 7.32 7.52 -3.73
C ALA A 15 6.49 6.23 -3.64
N THR A 16 5.67 5.95 -4.65
CA THR A 16 4.91 4.70 -4.79
C THR A 16 5.84 3.49 -4.80
N ALA A 17 6.85 3.51 -5.66
CA ALA A 17 7.82 2.42 -5.78
C ALA A 17 8.51 2.13 -4.45
N LYS A 18 9.00 3.18 -3.77
CA LYS A 18 9.63 3.07 -2.45
C LYS A 18 8.68 2.53 -1.39
N ALA A 19 7.45 3.02 -1.34
CA ALA A 19 6.49 2.65 -0.31
C ALA A 19 5.97 1.21 -0.47
N VAL A 20 5.77 0.77 -1.72
CA VAL A 20 5.31 -0.60 -2.05
C VAL A 20 6.45 -1.62 -2.02
N GLY A 21 7.71 -1.18 -2.17
CA GLY A 21 8.88 -2.06 -2.22
C GLY A 21 9.09 -2.69 -3.60
N VAL A 22 8.88 -1.92 -4.67
CA VAL A 22 9.10 -2.33 -6.06
C VAL A 22 9.94 -1.29 -6.81
N THR A 23 10.41 -1.61 -8.01
CA THR A 23 11.13 -0.63 -8.84
C THR A 23 10.17 0.38 -9.47
N TYR A 24 10.65 1.59 -9.78
CA TYR A 24 9.85 2.58 -10.50
C TYR A 24 9.39 2.06 -11.88
N GLN A 25 10.20 1.22 -12.51
CA GLN A 25 9.88 0.58 -13.79
C GLN A 25 8.71 -0.39 -13.65
N ALA A 26 8.61 -1.12 -12.53
CA ALA A 26 7.47 -1.98 -12.24
C ALA A 26 6.18 -1.16 -12.10
N VAL A 27 6.22 -0.03 -11.39
CA VAL A 27 5.06 0.89 -11.26
C VAL A 27 4.63 1.41 -12.63
N LYS A 28 5.59 1.81 -13.49
CA LYS A 28 5.29 2.24 -14.86
C LYS A 28 4.63 1.16 -15.71
N LYS A 29 4.92 -0.12 -15.46
CA LYS A 29 4.35 -1.27 -16.18
C LYS A 29 3.01 -1.77 -15.61
N TRP A 30 2.51 -1.20 -14.52
CA TRP A 30 1.19 -1.58 -14.03
C TRP A 30 0.11 -1.31 -15.08
N PRO A 31 -0.91 -2.20 -15.16
CA PRO A 31 -2.09 -1.96 -15.97
C PRO A 31 -2.81 -0.68 -15.50
N GLU A 32 -3.61 -0.08 -16.39
CA GLU A 32 -4.37 1.12 -16.05
C GLU A 32 -5.35 0.86 -14.89
N GLU A 33 -5.96 -0.31 -14.91
CA GLU A 33 -6.74 -0.83 -13.80
C GLU A 33 -5.91 -1.84 -13.02
N LEU A 34 -5.65 -1.51 -11.75
CA LEU A 34 -4.83 -2.34 -10.88
C LEU A 34 -5.55 -3.65 -10.57
N THR A 35 -4.77 -4.73 -10.53
CA THR A 35 -5.26 -6.00 -10.00
C THR A 35 -5.49 -5.91 -8.49
N ASP A 36 -6.36 -6.74 -7.96
CA ASP A 36 -6.69 -6.80 -6.52
C ASP A 36 -5.44 -6.89 -5.66
N ARG A 37 -4.44 -7.68 -6.10
CA ARG A 37 -3.17 -7.84 -5.40
C ARG A 37 -2.36 -6.54 -5.31
N ILE A 38 -2.37 -5.71 -6.36
CA ILE A 38 -1.64 -4.44 -6.33
C ILE A 38 -2.42 -3.44 -5.49
N GLU A 39 -3.74 -3.38 -5.67
CA GLU A 39 -4.62 -2.51 -4.89
C GLU A 39 -4.51 -2.79 -3.38
N ASP A 40 -4.58 -4.04 -2.96
CA ASP A 40 -4.41 -4.46 -1.57
C ASP A 40 -3.08 -3.96 -0.98
N ARG A 41 -1.98 -4.08 -1.74
CA ARG A 41 -0.68 -3.55 -1.30
C ARG A 41 -0.69 -2.03 -1.13
N ILE A 42 -1.38 -1.29 -1.99
CA ILE A 42 -1.52 0.16 -1.85
C ILE A 42 -2.27 0.48 -0.56
N TRP A 43 -3.38 -0.21 -0.29
CA TRP A 43 -4.13 -0.03 0.95
C TRP A 43 -3.33 -0.40 2.19
N ALA A 44 -2.59 -1.50 2.16
CA ALA A 44 -1.69 -1.88 3.24
C ALA A 44 -0.62 -0.81 3.52
N VAL A 45 -0.06 -0.19 2.48
CA VAL A 45 0.90 0.92 2.60
C VAL A 45 0.23 2.16 3.20
N MET A 46 -0.96 2.53 2.71
CA MET A 46 -1.71 3.67 3.23
C MET A 46 -2.09 3.49 4.70
N ALA A 47 -2.56 2.30 5.07
CA ALA A 47 -2.85 1.96 6.45
C ALA A 47 -1.59 2.10 7.33
N ARG A 48 -0.44 1.56 6.94
CA ARG A 48 0.80 1.72 7.72
C ARG A 48 1.22 3.19 7.90
N LYS A 49 0.93 4.05 6.91
CA LYS A 49 1.31 5.46 6.92
C LYS A 49 0.37 6.34 7.76
N HIS A 50 -0.91 6.01 7.78
CA HIS A 50 -1.95 6.88 8.36
C HIS A 50 -2.67 6.30 9.56
N LEU A 51 -2.53 5.00 9.83
CA LEU A 51 -3.23 4.38 10.96
C LEU A 51 -2.59 4.83 12.28
N PRO A 52 -3.39 5.35 13.23
CA PRO A 52 -2.92 5.70 14.56
C PRO A 52 -2.15 4.56 15.21
N ARG A 53 -1.05 4.90 15.92
CA ARG A 53 -0.19 3.90 16.57
C ARG A 53 -0.97 2.95 17.48
N LYS A 54 -1.97 3.45 18.20
CA LYS A 54 -2.83 2.67 19.10
C LYS A 54 -3.54 1.54 18.34
N LEU A 55 -4.26 1.87 17.27
CA LEU A 55 -4.97 0.90 16.43
C LEU A 55 -4.02 -0.13 15.81
N ARG A 56 -2.83 0.30 15.38
CA ARG A 56 -1.81 -0.62 14.86
C ARG A 56 -1.34 -1.63 15.90
N LEU A 57 -1.21 -1.23 17.17
CA LEU A 57 -0.80 -2.13 18.25
C LEU A 57 -1.91 -3.13 18.59
N GLU A 58 -3.16 -2.68 18.66
CA GLU A 58 -4.34 -3.52 18.90
C GLU A 58 -4.47 -4.62 17.83
N LEU A 59 -4.41 -4.26 16.54
CA LEU A 59 -4.44 -5.21 15.42
C LEU A 59 -3.34 -6.28 15.48
N THR A 60 -2.15 -5.93 15.97
CA THR A 60 -1.04 -6.89 16.12
C THR A 60 -1.10 -7.70 17.41
N ALA A 61 -1.81 -7.23 18.42
CA ALA A 61 -2.01 -7.94 19.68
C ALA A 61 -3.07 -9.03 19.52
N ASP A 62 -4.17 -8.73 18.84
CA ASP A 62 -5.23 -9.71 18.54
C ASP A 62 -4.71 -10.87 17.70
N ALA A 63 -3.87 -10.58 16.69
CA ALA A 63 -3.22 -11.60 15.87
C ALA A 63 -2.27 -12.55 16.64
N ARG A 64 -1.86 -12.20 17.86
CA ARG A 64 -1.04 -13.07 18.73
C ARG A 64 -1.86 -13.88 19.73
N GLN A 65 -3.13 -13.52 19.95
CA GLN A 65 -4.02 -14.25 20.86
C GLN A 65 -4.72 -15.43 20.18
N GLU A 66 -4.73 -15.45 18.84
CA GLU A 66 -5.35 -16.50 18.02
C GLU A 66 -4.36 -17.57 17.49
N ALA A 67 -3.08 -17.51 17.87
CA ALA A 67 -2.01 -18.42 17.43
C ALA A 67 -1.45 -19.24 18.60
#